data_AF-A0AA37VGC7-F1
#
_entry.id   AF-A0AA37VGC7-F1
#
_cell.length_a   1.000
_cell.length_b   1.000
_cell.length_c   1.000
_cell.angle_alpha   90.00
_cell.angle_beta   90.00
_cell.angle_gamma   90.00
#
_symmetry.space_group_name_H-M   'P 1'
#
loop_
_entity.id
_entity.type
_entity.pdbx_description
1 polymer ?
#
loop_
_entity_poly.entity_id
_entity_poly.type
_entity_poly.pdbx_seq_one_letter_code
_entity_poly.pdbx_strand_id
1 'polypeptide(L)'
;MEPLVDPLVYSYDRASSVVAEFEQFLRALGIASAPGSPLDHAMLVAHEIADQLRGRPPADLLLPDARDQYARLIGVAEFAGAVLAVRSHPDARQLTAHLRLLAEASGLRAGPDPLQTTAAPATDRNANKLFELLIACFAMRCGTDVALDAPDASEGDNPDVLVTVAGRRWGFACKALHSTAPQSVIKNVQKGLDQIDASPADVGVVLVSPRNVLDRAALWPTAPAGTPEAYPPRPPALDGAGPAVGAAAGTELEARAEQFPVAFPNEQPAVAAMVRQVDALTTAVVTEVGEDAMRELFDRPKAVGGFAYFLHGVTGVLTDRGPSPTSLKFFRFPPLGLPAPAGGPDVLACLNDAAHHVLRV
;
A
#
# COMPACT_ATOMS: atom_id res chain seq x y z
N MET A 1 -22.95 21.54 18.15
CA MET A 1 -21.93 20.69 18.78
C MET A 1 -21.76 19.51 17.82
N GLU A 2 -20.82 19.62 16.87
CA GLU A 2 -20.53 18.51 15.98
C GLU A 2 -20.01 17.34 16.83
N PRO A 3 -20.51 16.11 16.63
CA PRO A 3 -19.95 14.96 17.33
C PRO A 3 -18.48 14.85 16.90
N LEU A 4 -17.59 14.74 17.89
CA LEU A 4 -16.21 14.31 17.67
C LEU A 4 -16.29 12.98 16.92
N VAL A 5 -15.98 13.02 15.62
CA VAL A 5 -15.75 11.82 14.83
C VAL A 5 -14.58 11.15 15.52
N ASP A 6 -14.82 9.96 16.10
CA ASP A 6 -13.75 9.16 16.65
C ASP A 6 -12.76 8.92 15.49
N PRO A 7 -11.53 9.46 15.54
CA PRO A 7 -10.55 9.29 14.47
C PRO A 7 -10.19 7.81 14.27
N LEU A 8 -10.70 6.95 15.16
CA LEU A 8 -10.54 5.52 15.17
C LEU A 8 -11.61 4.73 14.38
N VAL A 9 -12.53 5.39 13.67
CA VAL A 9 -13.57 4.69 12.89
C VAL A 9 -13.47 5.07 11.42
N TYR A 10 -13.32 4.07 10.56
CA TYR A 10 -13.36 4.27 9.10
C TYR A 10 -14.68 4.91 8.69
N SER A 11 -14.60 6.06 8.01
CA SER A 11 -15.79 6.79 7.56
C SER A 11 -16.13 6.41 6.12
N TYR A 12 -17.19 5.62 5.96
CA TYR A 12 -17.73 5.22 4.66
C TYR A 12 -18.19 6.43 3.83
N ASP A 13 -18.82 7.43 4.48
CA ASP A 13 -19.22 8.67 3.81
C ASP A 13 -18.01 9.48 3.34
N ARG A 14 -16.91 9.51 4.12
CA ARG A 14 -15.66 10.16 3.67
C ARG A 14 -15.07 9.42 2.49
N ALA A 15 -14.99 8.09 2.54
CA ALA A 15 -14.48 7.27 1.44
C ALA A 15 -15.26 7.52 0.14
N SER A 16 -16.60 7.48 0.20
CA SER A 16 -17.47 7.82 -0.94
C SER A 16 -17.26 9.25 -1.43
N SER A 17 -17.11 10.22 -0.53
CA SER A 17 -16.87 11.62 -0.91
C SER A 17 -15.52 11.81 -1.62
N VAL A 18 -14.47 11.12 -1.16
CA VAL A 18 -13.14 11.13 -1.78
C VAL A 18 -13.19 10.51 -3.18
N VAL A 19 -13.92 9.41 -3.36
CA VAL A 19 -14.13 8.80 -4.68
C VAL A 19 -14.87 9.76 -5.62
N ALA A 20 -15.93 10.41 -5.16
CA ALA A 20 -16.66 11.39 -5.97
C ALA A 20 -15.79 12.60 -6.38
N GLU A 21 -14.95 13.11 -5.47
CA GLU A 21 -13.99 14.19 -5.76
C GLU A 21 -12.95 13.74 -6.80
N PHE A 22 -12.50 12.49 -6.71
CA PHE A 22 -11.56 11.92 -7.68
C PHE A 22 -12.19 11.76 -9.06
N GLU A 23 -13.45 11.34 -9.16
CA GLU A 23 -14.15 11.33 -10.45
C GLU A 23 -14.26 12.73 -11.07
N GLN A 24 -14.56 13.75 -10.26
CA GLN A 24 -14.61 15.14 -10.73
C GLN A 24 -13.23 15.59 -11.21
N PHE A 25 -12.17 15.21 -10.51
CA PHE A 25 -10.80 15.47 -10.92
C PHE A 25 -10.45 14.79 -12.25
N LEU A 26 -10.79 13.51 -12.44
CA LEU A 26 -10.61 12.81 -13.72
C LEU A 26 -11.35 13.53 -14.86
N ARG A 27 -12.60 13.92 -14.64
CA ARG A 27 -13.39 14.68 -15.63
C ARG A 27 -12.74 16.01 -15.98
N ALA A 28 -12.19 16.73 -15.00
CA ALA A 28 -11.46 17.97 -15.24
C ALA A 28 -10.18 17.78 -16.07
N LEU A 29 -9.56 16.60 -16.02
CA LEU A 29 -8.44 16.20 -16.87
C LEU A 29 -8.87 15.68 -18.26
N GLY A 30 -10.17 15.66 -18.55
CA GLY A 30 -10.71 15.06 -19.78
C GLY A 30 -10.57 13.54 -19.81
N ILE A 31 -10.51 12.89 -18.65
CA ILE A 31 -10.44 11.44 -18.49
C ILE A 31 -11.83 10.94 -18.08
N ALA A 32 -12.43 10.09 -18.91
CA ALA A 32 -13.68 9.41 -18.58
C ALA A 32 -13.38 7.94 -18.26
N SER A 33 -13.83 7.48 -17.10
CA SER A 33 -13.79 6.04 -16.79
C SER A 33 -14.72 5.31 -17.76
N ALA A 34 -14.20 4.29 -18.45
CA ALA A 34 -15.03 3.51 -19.34
C ALA A 34 -16.05 2.69 -18.54
N PRO A 35 -17.35 2.69 -18.90
CA PRO A 35 -18.37 1.93 -18.20
C PRO A 35 -18.02 0.44 -18.10
N GLY A 36 -18.08 -0.12 -16.90
CA GLY A 36 -17.72 -1.51 -16.61
C GLY A 36 -16.21 -1.79 -16.62
N SER A 37 -15.35 -0.77 -16.70
CA SER A 37 -13.92 -0.93 -16.43
C SER A 37 -13.67 -1.32 -14.97
N PRO A 38 -12.51 -1.89 -14.62
CA PRO A 38 -12.17 -2.18 -13.23
C PRO A 38 -12.22 -0.94 -12.32
N LEU A 39 -11.81 0.23 -12.82
CA LEU A 39 -11.87 1.48 -12.08
C LEU A 39 -13.31 1.94 -11.87
N ASP A 40 -14.15 1.93 -12.91
CA ASP A 40 -15.59 2.22 -12.83
C ASP A 40 -16.28 1.32 -11.79
N HIS A 41 -16.04 0.01 -11.86
CA HIS A 41 -16.61 -0.94 -10.93
C HIS A 41 -16.16 -0.69 -9.48
N ALA A 42 -14.87 -0.41 -9.27
CA ALA A 42 -14.35 -0.12 -7.93
C ALA A 42 -14.98 1.15 -7.33
N MET A 43 -15.11 2.22 -8.13
CA MET A 43 -15.76 3.46 -7.69
C MET A 43 -17.25 3.24 -7.38
N LEU A 44 -17.95 2.47 -8.21
CA LEU A 44 -19.35 2.10 -7.97
C LEU A 44 -19.52 1.32 -6.66
N VAL A 45 -18.69 0.30 -6.43
CA VAL A 45 -18.71 -0.49 -5.18
C VAL A 45 -18.51 0.41 -3.95
N ALA A 46 -17.63 1.41 -4.04
CA ALA A 46 -17.42 2.35 -2.95
C ALA A 46 -18.68 3.15 -2.60
N HIS A 47 -19.41 3.61 -3.60
CA HIS A 47 -20.69 4.31 -3.41
C HIS A 47 -21.78 3.38 -2.89
N GLU A 48 -21.91 2.17 -3.46
CA GLU A 48 -22.91 1.18 -3.04
C GLU A 48 -22.75 0.78 -1.57
N ILE A 49 -21.53 0.51 -1.12
CA ILE A 49 -21.27 0.16 0.28
C ILE A 49 -21.58 1.35 1.19
N ALA A 50 -21.14 2.56 0.83
CA ALA A 50 -21.43 3.75 1.63
C ALA A 50 -22.95 4.00 1.76
N ASP A 51 -23.70 3.83 0.67
CA ASP A 51 -25.16 3.97 0.66
C ASP A 51 -25.87 2.86 1.44
N GLN A 52 -25.41 1.61 1.34
CA GLN A 52 -25.96 0.49 2.10
C GLN A 52 -25.74 0.66 3.61
N LEU A 53 -24.59 1.21 4.02
CA LEU A 53 -24.25 1.44 5.41
C LEU A 53 -24.86 2.73 5.97
N ARG A 54 -25.29 3.66 5.10
CA ARG A 54 -25.90 4.93 5.52
C ARG A 54 -27.24 4.68 6.20
N GLY A 55 -27.28 4.92 7.52
CA GLY A 55 -28.51 4.88 8.32
C GLY A 55 -29.06 3.48 8.60
N ARG A 56 -28.33 2.41 8.30
CA ARG A 56 -28.73 1.04 8.64
C ARG A 56 -28.10 0.56 9.95
N PRO A 57 -28.85 -0.20 10.77
CA PRO A 57 -28.28 -0.81 11.95
C PRO A 57 -27.29 -1.94 11.57
N PRO A 58 -26.18 -2.06 12.33
CA PRO A 58 -25.09 -3.02 12.13
C PRO A 58 -25.48 -4.48 11.92
N ALA A 59 -26.52 -4.93 12.63
CA ALA A 59 -26.94 -6.32 12.66
C ALA A 59 -27.51 -6.81 11.32
N ASP A 60 -27.97 -5.90 10.46
CA ASP A 60 -28.53 -6.22 9.15
C ASP A 60 -27.46 -6.27 8.04
N LEU A 61 -26.20 -6.00 8.39
CA LEU A 61 -25.09 -5.79 7.46
C LEU A 61 -24.09 -6.96 7.43
N LEU A 62 -24.43 -8.09 8.04
CA LEU A 62 -23.68 -9.35 7.93
C LEU A 62 -23.86 -9.94 6.53
N LEU A 63 -23.27 -9.28 5.54
CA LEU A 63 -23.05 -9.87 4.23
C LEU A 63 -22.19 -11.13 4.42
N PRO A 64 -22.54 -12.26 3.76
CA PRO A 64 -21.63 -13.40 3.65
C PRO A 64 -20.28 -12.88 3.14
N ASP A 65 -19.23 -13.05 3.95
CA ASP A 65 -17.85 -12.63 3.70
C ASP A 65 -17.67 -11.41 2.76
N ALA A 66 -17.92 -10.20 3.26
CA ALA A 66 -17.75 -8.95 2.49
C ALA A 66 -16.30 -8.44 2.41
N ARG A 67 -15.28 -9.22 2.81
CA ARG A 67 -13.88 -8.77 2.86
C ARG A 67 -13.39 -8.23 1.52
N ASP A 68 -13.74 -8.88 0.41
CA ASP A 68 -13.36 -8.44 -0.94
C ASP A 68 -14.00 -7.10 -1.31
N GLN A 69 -15.24 -6.87 -0.89
CA GLN A 69 -15.96 -5.62 -1.14
C GLN A 69 -15.34 -4.46 -0.34
N TYR A 70 -15.01 -4.70 0.93
CA TYR A 70 -14.30 -3.73 1.76
C TYR A 70 -12.88 -3.47 1.24
N ALA A 71 -12.17 -4.50 0.77
CA ALA A 71 -10.85 -4.33 0.18
C ALA A 71 -10.87 -3.43 -1.07
N ARG A 72 -11.92 -3.54 -1.90
CA ARG A 72 -12.14 -2.68 -3.06
C ARG A 72 -12.48 -1.25 -2.67
N LEU A 73 -13.44 -1.05 -1.77
CA LEU A 73 -13.79 0.27 -1.23
C LEU A 73 -12.58 1.00 -0.68
N ILE A 74 -11.81 0.34 0.21
CA ILE A 74 -10.62 0.93 0.81
C ILE A 74 -9.57 1.20 -0.26
N GLY A 75 -9.30 0.21 -1.11
CA GLY A 75 -8.30 0.36 -2.17
C GLY A 75 -8.57 1.54 -3.09
N VAL A 76 -9.80 1.73 -3.55
CA VAL A 76 -10.16 2.82 -4.46
C VAL A 76 -10.20 4.17 -3.74
N ALA A 77 -10.73 4.23 -2.51
CA ALA A 77 -10.78 5.47 -1.75
C ALA A 77 -9.38 5.98 -1.41
N GLU A 78 -8.45 5.08 -1.08
CA GLU A 78 -7.08 5.44 -0.79
C GLU A 78 -6.29 5.79 -2.03
N PHE A 79 -6.48 5.06 -3.13
CA PHE A 79 -5.89 5.46 -4.39
C PHE A 79 -6.37 6.87 -4.82
N ALA A 80 -7.68 7.11 -4.77
CA ALA A 80 -8.30 8.40 -5.04
C ALA A 80 -7.72 9.50 -4.12
N GLY A 81 -7.66 9.24 -2.82
CA GLY A 81 -7.07 10.17 -1.85
C GLY A 81 -5.61 10.50 -2.15
N ALA A 82 -4.81 9.52 -2.59
CA ALA A 82 -3.39 9.71 -2.85
C ALA A 82 -3.19 10.62 -4.07
N VAL A 83 -3.97 10.42 -5.13
CA VAL A 83 -3.97 11.29 -6.31
C VAL A 83 -4.46 12.69 -5.96
N LEU A 84 -5.58 12.80 -5.23
CA LEU A 84 -6.15 14.08 -4.85
C LEU A 84 -5.25 14.89 -3.92
N ALA A 85 -4.46 14.24 -3.06
CA ALA A 85 -3.52 14.89 -2.16
C ALA A 85 -2.37 15.60 -2.90
N VAL A 86 -2.09 15.21 -4.15
CA VAL A 86 -1.00 15.76 -4.96
C VAL A 86 -1.49 16.54 -6.19
N ARG A 87 -2.80 16.75 -6.34
CA ARG A 87 -3.39 17.44 -7.51
C ARG A 87 -2.84 18.85 -7.74
N SER A 88 -2.36 19.52 -6.69
CA SER A 88 -1.76 20.86 -6.75
C SER A 88 -0.23 20.84 -6.83
N HIS A 89 0.39 19.65 -6.87
CA HIS A 89 1.83 19.52 -7.03
C HIS A 89 2.26 20.05 -8.41
N PRO A 90 3.39 20.77 -8.54
CA PRO A 90 3.85 21.30 -9.84
C PRO A 90 3.98 20.23 -10.94
N ASP A 91 4.34 19.01 -10.55
CA ASP A 91 4.52 17.88 -11.46
C ASP A 91 3.28 16.95 -11.54
N ALA A 92 2.13 17.33 -10.98
CA ALA A 92 0.92 16.49 -10.98
C ALA A 92 0.48 16.06 -12.39
N ARG A 93 0.83 16.83 -13.42
CA ARG A 93 0.56 16.49 -14.83
C ARG A 93 1.18 15.15 -15.27
N GLN A 94 2.27 14.71 -14.63
CA GLN A 94 2.93 13.43 -14.89
C GLN A 94 1.97 12.24 -14.67
N LEU A 95 0.97 12.40 -13.79
CA LEU A 95 0.00 11.35 -13.45
C LEU A 95 -1.01 11.11 -14.59
N THR A 96 -1.22 12.09 -15.47
CA THR A 96 -2.33 12.10 -16.44
C THR A 96 -2.33 10.88 -17.37
N ALA A 97 -1.17 10.50 -17.90
CA ALA A 97 -1.07 9.35 -18.81
C ALA A 97 -1.43 8.03 -18.11
N HIS A 98 -0.98 7.86 -16.86
CA HIS A 98 -1.29 6.67 -16.06
C HIS A 98 -2.76 6.62 -15.66
N LEU A 99 -3.33 7.76 -15.24
CA LEU A 99 -4.75 7.87 -14.92
C LEU A 99 -5.63 7.55 -16.14
N ARG A 100 -5.21 7.99 -17.33
CA ARG A 100 -5.88 7.66 -18.58
C ARG A 100 -5.82 6.16 -18.87
N LEU A 101 -4.64 5.54 -18.77
CA LEU A 101 -4.48 4.10 -18.96
C LEU A 101 -5.40 3.28 -18.02
N LEU A 102 -5.49 3.69 -16.76
CA LEU A 102 -6.34 3.02 -15.76
C LEU A 102 -7.84 3.18 -16.07
N ALA A 103 -8.26 4.36 -16.53
CA ALA A 103 -9.63 4.65 -16.91
C ALA A 103 -10.07 3.98 -18.23
N GLU A 104 -9.13 3.84 -19.17
CA GLU A 104 -9.33 3.25 -20.51
C GLU A 104 -9.11 1.75 -20.56
N ALA A 105 -8.85 1.08 -19.42
CA ALA A 105 -8.77 -0.37 -19.30
C ALA A 105 -10.14 -1.07 -19.53
N SER A 106 -10.86 -0.65 -20.57
CA SER A 106 -12.05 -1.26 -21.16
C SER A 106 -11.63 -2.37 -22.11
N GLY A 107 -11.56 -3.59 -21.60
CA GLY A 107 -11.28 -4.77 -22.43
C GLY A 107 -12.19 -5.95 -22.15
N LEU A 108 -12.42 -6.28 -20.88
CA LEU A 108 -13.21 -7.44 -20.49
C LEU A 108 -13.93 -7.13 -19.19
N ARG A 109 -15.21 -7.51 -19.07
CA ARG A 109 -16.02 -7.53 -17.83
C ARG A 109 -15.45 -8.44 -16.72
N ALA A 110 -14.19 -8.84 -16.84
CA ALA A 110 -13.45 -9.74 -15.96
C ALA A 110 -11.94 -9.39 -15.96
N GLY A 111 -11.60 -8.11 -16.19
CA GLY A 111 -10.23 -7.65 -15.96
C GLY A 111 -9.91 -7.72 -14.46
N PRO A 112 -8.71 -8.17 -14.07
CA PRO A 112 -8.29 -8.16 -12.68
C PRO A 112 -8.33 -6.76 -12.07
N ASP A 113 -8.58 -6.73 -10.76
CA ASP A 113 -8.70 -5.51 -10.00
C ASP A 113 -7.32 -4.84 -9.84
N PRO A 114 -7.11 -3.63 -10.39
CA PRO A 114 -5.80 -3.00 -10.38
C PRO A 114 -5.37 -2.62 -8.96
N LEU A 115 -6.31 -2.49 -8.01
CA LEU A 115 -6.09 -1.98 -6.65
C LEU A 115 -5.01 -2.77 -5.88
N GLN A 116 -4.15 -2.06 -5.16
CA GLN A 116 -3.07 -2.69 -4.37
C GLN A 116 -3.58 -3.58 -3.21
N THR A 117 -4.85 -3.40 -2.82
CA THR A 117 -5.55 -4.14 -1.77
C THR A 117 -6.07 -5.51 -2.20
N THR A 118 -5.98 -5.84 -3.50
CA THR A 118 -6.41 -7.14 -4.05
C THR A 118 -5.27 -7.80 -4.83
N ALA A 119 -5.36 -9.12 -5.04
CA ALA A 119 -4.37 -9.83 -5.86
C ALA A 119 -4.69 -9.63 -7.35
N ALA A 120 -3.65 -9.44 -8.16
CA ALA A 120 -3.74 -9.38 -9.61
C ALA A 120 -2.94 -10.53 -10.25
N PRO A 121 -3.44 -11.13 -11.35
CA PRO A 121 -2.70 -12.05 -12.20
C PRO A 121 -1.38 -11.44 -12.70
N ALA A 122 -0.38 -12.28 -12.94
CA ALA A 122 0.91 -11.86 -13.50
C ALA A 122 0.82 -11.22 -14.89
N THR A 123 -0.27 -11.45 -15.61
CA THR A 123 -0.54 -10.86 -16.92
C THR A 123 -1.13 -9.45 -16.84
N ASP A 124 -1.51 -8.98 -15.65
CA ASP A 124 -2.07 -7.65 -15.47
C ASP A 124 -0.99 -6.57 -15.40
N ARG A 125 -0.70 -5.98 -16.55
CA ARG A 125 0.24 -4.85 -16.64
C ARG A 125 -0.29 -3.59 -15.95
N ASN A 126 -1.60 -3.42 -15.85
CA ASN A 126 -2.21 -2.22 -15.27
C ASN A 126 -2.03 -2.19 -13.74
N ALA A 127 -2.06 -3.35 -13.09
CA ALA A 127 -1.75 -3.48 -11.67
C ALA A 127 -0.33 -2.99 -11.29
N ASN A 128 0.65 -3.22 -12.18
CA ASN A 128 2.02 -2.72 -11.99
C ASN A 128 2.07 -1.20 -12.16
N LYS A 129 1.40 -0.67 -13.18
CA LYS A 129 1.30 0.78 -13.40
C LYS A 129 0.57 1.51 -12.28
N LEU A 130 -0.41 0.88 -11.63
CA LEU A 130 -1.02 1.44 -10.43
C LEU A 130 -0.01 1.53 -9.27
N PHE A 131 0.85 0.53 -9.10
CA PHE A 131 1.87 0.55 -8.06
C PHE A 131 2.85 1.71 -8.29
N GLU A 132 3.37 1.85 -9.50
CA GLU A 132 4.25 2.95 -9.91
C GLU A 132 3.59 4.31 -9.67
N LEU A 133 2.33 4.47 -10.10
CA LEU A 133 1.55 5.69 -9.91
C LEU A 133 1.33 6.03 -8.42
N LEU A 134 1.07 5.03 -7.58
CA LEU A 134 0.89 5.23 -6.15
C LEU A 134 2.20 5.70 -5.49
N ILE A 135 3.34 5.09 -5.85
CA ILE A 135 4.66 5.54 -5.39
C ILE A 135 4.95 6.97 -5.85
N ALA A 136 4.58 7.33 -7.09
CA ALA A 136 4.74 8.70 -7.58
C ALA A 136 3.93 9.71 -6.76
N CYS A 137 2.70 9.37 -6.38
CA CYS A 137 1.90 10.22 -5.49
C CYS A 137 2.59 10.39 -4.13
N PHE A 138 3.13 9.33 -3.53
CA PHE A 138 3.86 9.46 -2.27
C PHE A 138 5.16 10.27 -2.42
N ALA A 139 5.89 10.08 -3.51
CA ALA A 139 7.10 10.85 -3.81
C ALA A 139 6.81 12.35 -3.99
N MET A 140 5.72 12.72 -4.66
CA MET A 140 5.27 14.12 -4.81
C MET A 140 4.93 14.80 -3.48
N ARG A 141 4.61 14.03 -2.43
CA ARG A 141 4.42 14.59 -1.07
C ARG A 141 5.73 14.81 -0.34
N CYS A 142 6.81 14.15 -0.78
CA CYS A 142 8.12 14.17 -0.15
C CYS A 142 9.10 15.15 -0.77
N GLY A 143 8.90 15.52 -2.03
CA GLY A 143 9.90 16.25 -2.79
C GLY A 143 9.33 17.01 -3.96
N THR A 144 10.22 17.37 -4.88
CA THR A 144 9.92 18.18 -6.07
C THR A 144 10.59 17.57 -7.30
N ASP A 145 10.34 18.15 -8.47
CA ASP A 145 10.95 17.73 -9.74
C ASP A 145 10.62 16.26 -10.08
N VAL A 146 9.38 15.86 -9.84
CA VAL A 146 8.98 14.46 -10.01
C VAL A 146 8.92 14.09 -11.49
N ALA A 147 9.59 13.00 -11.85
CA ALA A 147 9.44 12.34 -13.13
C ALA A 147 8.91 10.92 -12.92
N LEU A 148 7.88 10.57 -13.67
CA LEU A 148 7.24 9.25 -13.66
C LEU A 148 7.42 8.65 -15.04
N ASP A 149 7.95 7.43 -15.12
CA ASP A 149 8.18 6.75 -16.38
C ASP A 149 6.88 6.56 -17.16
N ALA A 150 6.91 6.67 -18.49
CA ALA A 150 5.69 6.62 -19.28
C ALA A 150 5.04 5.22 -19.24
N PRO A 151 3.70 5.13 -19.19
CA PRO A 151 3.04 3.83 -19.03
C PRO A 151 3.23 2.90 -20.23
N ASP A 152 3.36 3.46 -21.45
CA ASP A 152 3.37 2.71 -22.72
C ASP A 152 4.72 2.71 -23.45
N ALA A 153 5.71 3.46 -22.94
CA ALA A 153 6.99 3.72 -23.62
C ALA A 153 8.20 3.53 -22.70
N SER A 154 8.11 2.64 -21.71
CA SER A 154 9.25 2.29 -20.86
C SER A 154 10.31 1.58 -21.70
N GLU A 155 11.38 2.29 -22.06
CA GLU A 155 12.56 1.71 -22.72
C GLU A 155 13.37 0.81 -21.77
N GLY A 156 13.03 0.82 -20.48
CA GLY A 156 13.66 0.00 -19.44
C GLY A 156 14.92 0.62 -18.84
N ASP A 157 15.27 1.85 -19.23
CA ASP A 157 16.54 2.49 -18.88
C ASP A 157 16.43 3.48 -17.70
N ASN A 158 15.24 3.70 -17.16
CA ASN A 158 14.98 4.56 -16.01
C ASN A 158 14.23 3.80 -14.90
N PRO A 159 14.40 4.19 -13.63
CA PRO A 159 13.50 3.77 -12.57
C PRO A 159 12.11 4.33 -12.82
N ASP A 160 11.10 3.66 -12.28
CA ASP A 160 9.70 4.02 -12.52
C ASP A 160 9.36 5.42 -11.98
N VAL A 161 10.01 5.85 -10.89
CA VAL A 161 9.84 7.20 -10.32
C VAL A 161 11.19 7.84 -10.02
N LEU A 162 11.35 9.11 -10.36
CA LEU A 162 12.43 9.98 -9.90
C LEU A 162 11.86 11.17 -9.12
N VAL A 163 12.53 11.57 -8.04
CA VAL A 163 12.14 12.73 -7.23
C VAL A 163 13.36 13.39 -6.59
N THR A 164 13.32 14.70 -6.40
CA THR A 164 14.33 15.43 -5.64
C THR A 164 13.84 15.65 -4.20
N VAL A 165 14.51 15.02 -3.23
CA VAL A 165 14.22 15.11 -1.79
C VAL A 165 15.45 15.64 -1.07
N ALA A 166 15.29 16.71 -0.29
CA ALA A 166 16.40 17.36 0.43
C ALA A 166 17.64 17.66 -0.45
N GLY A 167 17.42 18.06 -1.70
CA GLY A 167 18.47 18.40 -2.67
C GLY A 167 19.17 17.20 -3.33
N ARG A 168 18.73 15.97 -3.09
CA ARG A 168 19.27 14.75 -3.69
C ARG A 168 18.25 14.11 -4.64
N ARG A 169 18.69 13.63 -5.80
CA ARG A 169 17.87 12.94 -6.79
C ARG A 169 17.73 11.46 -6.43
N TRP A 170 16.53 11.06 -6.07
CA TRP A 170 16.17 9.68 -5.75
C TRP A 170 15.52 8.96 -6.92
N GLY A 171 15.89 7.70 -7.16
CA GLY A 171 15.23 6.79 -8.08
C GLY A 171 14.53 5.64 -7.36
N PHE A 172 13.28 5.36 -7.74
CA PHE A 172 12.49 4.26 -7.22
C PHE A 172 12.13 3.29 -8.34
N ALA A 173 12.72 2.10 -8.30
CA ALA A 173 12.34 1.01 -9.19
C ALA A 173 11.27 0.15 -8.50
N CYS A 174 10.06 0.14 -9.04
CA CYS A 174 8.90 -0.58 -8.55
C CYS A 174 8.85 -1.99 -9.14
N LYS A 175 8.70 -3.00 -8.28
CA LYS A 175 8.59 -4.42 -8.68
C LYS A 175 7.46 -5.10 -7.93
N ALA A 176 6.41 -5.51 -8.63
CA ALA A 176 5.39 -6.38 -8.04
C ALA A 176 5.85 -7.85 -8.08
N LEU A 177 5.65 -8.57 -6.99
CA LEU A 177 5.91 -10.00 -6.94
C LEU A 177 4.70 -10.78 -7.43
N HIS A 178 4.95 -11.83 -8.21
CA HIS A 178 3.96 -12.83 -8.62
C HIS A 178 4.37 -14.25 -8.25
N SER A 179 5.49 -14.41 -7.54
CA SER A 179 6.03 -15.68 -7.09
C SER A 179 6.81 -15.45 -5.79
N THR A 180 6.75 -16.43 -4.90
CA THR A 180 7.58 -16.49 -3.68
C THR A 180 8.94 -17.13 -3.92
N ALA A 181 9.22 -17.58 -5.15
CA ALA A 181 10.49 -18.22 -5.49
C ALA A 181 11.65 -17.22 -5.32
N PRO A 182 12.64 -17.51 -4.44
CA PRO A 182 13.78 -16.64 -4.19
C PRO A 182 14.48 -16.08 -5.43
N GLN A 183 14.75 -16.96 -6.41
CA GLN A 183 15.41 -16.60 -7.67
C GLN A 183 14.58 -15.61 -8.51
N SER A 184 13.25 -15.66 -8.43
CA SER A 184 12.38 -14.71 -9.11
C SER A 184 12.39 -13.34 -8.44
N VAL A 185 12.38 -13.31 -7.10
CA VAL A 185 12.48 -12.08 -6.32
C VAL A 185 13.81 -11.38 -6.61
N ILE A 186 14.93 -12.09 -6.51
CA ILE A 186 16.25 -11.49 -6.69
C ILE A 186 16.47 -10.99 -8.13
N LYS A 187 15.98 -11.72 -9.14
CA LYS A 187 16.02 -11.28 -10.53
C LYS A 187 15.27 -9.98 -10.75
N ASN A 188 14.11 -9.81 -10.10
CA ASN A 188 13.36 -8.55 -10.17
C ASN A 188 14.08 -7.40 -9.47
N VAL A 189 14.70 -7.69 -8.32
CA VAL A 189 15.54 -6.71 -7.60
C VAL A 189 16.73 -6.28 -8.44
N GLN A 190 17.47 -7.22 -9.01
CA GLN A 190 18.62 -6.94 -9.88
C GLN A 190 18.22 -6.04 -11.05
N LYS A 191 17.11 -6.34 -11.74
CA LYS A 191 16.60 -5.47 -12.81
C LYS A 191 16.28 -4.05 -12.33
N GLY A 192 15.72 -3.91 -11.12
CA GLY A 192 15.45 -2.59 -10.54
C GLY A 192 16.73 -1.83 -10.22
N LEU A 193 17.78 -2.51 -9.77
CA LEU A 193 19.09 -1.92 -9.55
C LEU A 193 19.74 -1.48 -10.86
N ASP A 194 19.66 -2.30 -11.91
CA ASP A 194 20.17 -1.96 -13.24
C ASP A 194 19.49 -0.69 -13.79
N GLN A 195 18.18 -0.54 -13.59
CA GLN A 195 17.43 0.68 -13.92
C GLN A 195 17.92 1.91 -13.14
N ILE A 196 18.15 1.77 -11.84
CA ILE A 196 18.65 2.85 -10.99
C ILE A 196 20.05 3.28 -11.43
N ASP A 197 20.93 2.32 -11.73
CA ASP A 197 22.30 2.56 -12.15
C ASP A 197 22.39 3.33 -13.48
N ALA A 198 21.51 3.01 -14.43
CA ALA A 198 21.43 3.67 -15.73
C ALA A 198 20.84 5.10 -15.68
N SER A 199 20.11 5.42 -14.61
CA SER A 199 19.31 6.66 -14.51
C SER A 199 20.08 7.90 -14.07
N PRO A 200 19.49 9.11 -14.15
CA PRO A 200 20.09 10.32 -13.58
C PRO A 200 19.96 10.42 -12.04
N ALA A 201 19.54 9.36 -11.34
CA ALA A 201 19.47 9.37 -9.89
C ALA A 201 20.87 9.43 -9.24
N ASP A 202 20.98 10.12 -8.10
CA ASP A 202 22.16 10.09 -7.23
C ASP A 202 22.16 8.85 -6.33
N VAL A 203 20.97 8.36 -6.03
CA VAL A 203 20.70 7.19 -5.19
C VAL A 203 19.34 6.63 -5.52
N GLY A 204 19.13 5.34 -5.29
CA GLY A 204 17.83 4.73 -5.48
C GLY A 204 17.60 3.50 -4.63
N VAL A 205 16.33 3.14 -4.53
CA VAL A 205 15.86 1.95 -3.84
C VAL A 205 14.90 1.18 -4.74
N VAL A 206 15.04 -0.14 -4.73
CA VAL A 206 14.02 -1.02 -5.32
C VAL A 206 12.89 -1.17 -4.32
N LEU A 207 11.69 -0.79 -4.73
CA LEU A 207 10.45 -0.93 -3.98
C LEU A 207 9.70 -2.16 -4.47
N VAL A 208 9.50 -3.13 -3.59
CA VAL A 208 8.90 -4.42 -3.91
C VAL A 208 7.49 -4.50 -3.32
N SER A 209 6.48 -4.72 -4.14
CA SER A 209 5.12 -4.97 -3.68
C SER A 209 4.85 -6.48 -3.64
N PRO A 210 4.69 -7.10 -2.46
CA PRO A 210 4.34 -8.51 -2.34
C PRO A 210 2.84 -8.77 -2.52
N ARG A 211 2.06 -7.79 -3.01
CA ARG A 211 0.58 -7.84 -3.03
C ARG A 211 -0.05 -9.10 -3.61
N ASN A 212 0.61 -9.80 -4.55
CA ASN A 212 0.05 -11.01 -5.18
C ASN A 212 0.51 -12.31 -4.50
N VAL A 213 1.43 -12.23 -3.54
CA VAL A 213 1.97 -13.38 -2.81
C VAL A 213 1.68 -13.33 -1.30
N LEU A 214 1.07 -12.24 -0.82
CA LEU A 214 0.60 -12.15 0.56
C LEU A 214 -0.60 -13.09 0.78
N ASP A 215 -0.56 -13.85 1.86
CA ASP A 215 -1.74 -14.51 2.42
C ASP A 215 -2.63 -13.46 3.09
N ARG A 216 -3.65 -13.02 2.32
CA ARG A 216 -4.62 -12.02 2.74
C ARG A 216 -5.63 -12.56 3.76
N ALA A 217 -5.89 -13.86 3.76
CA ALA A 217 -6.79 -14.47 4.73
C ALA A 217 -6.21 -14.38 6.14
N ALA A 218 -4.88 -14.43 6.27
CA ALA A 218 -4.19 -14.20 7.54
C ALA A 218 -4.25 -12.74 8.04
N LEU A 219 -4.51 -11.77 7.16
CA LEU A 219 -4.60 -10.34 7.53
C LEU A 219 -5.98 -9.98 8.08
N TRP A 220 -7.02 -10.63 7.57
CA TRP A 220 -8.39 -10.46 8.02
C TRP A 220 -9.08 -11.82 8.11
N PRO A 221 -8.87 -12.59 9.18
CA PRO A 221 -9.44 -13.93 9.30
C PRO A 221 -10.96 -13.91 9.40
N THR A 222 -11.64 -14.84 8.71
CA THR A 222 -13.06 -15.15 8.95
C THR A 222 -13.20 -15.94 10.23
N ALA A 223 -14.23 -15.64 11.03
CA ALA A 223 -14.64 -16.53 12.10
C ALA A 223 -14.99 -17.93 11.54
N PRO A 224 -14.66 -19.03 12.24
CA PRO A 224 -15.06 -20.37 11.83
C PRO A 224 -16.59 -20.44 11.65
N ALA A 225 -17.04 -21.13 10.59
CA ALA A 225 -18.46 -21.39 10.38
C ALA A 225 -19.03 -22.13 11.60
N GLY A 226 -20.03 -21.54 12.27
CA GLY A 226 -20.71 -22.16 13.42
C GLY A 226 -20.22 -21.74 14.80
N THR A 227 -19.18 -20.90 14.91
CA THR A 227 -18.90 -20.19 16.18
C THR A 227 -19.65 -18.86 16.20
N PRO A 228 -20.43 -18.53 17.26
CA PRO A 228 -20.93 -17.17 17.42
C PRO A 228 -19.72 -16.24 17.48
N GLU A 229 -19.63 -15.33 16.51
CA GLU A 229 -18.65 -14.25 16.35
C GLU A 229 -17.61 -14.13 17.46
N ALA A 230 -16.55 -14.93 17.37
CA ALA A 230 -15.34 -14.71 18.14
C ALA A 230 -14.41 -13.78 17.33
N TYR A 231 -14.90 -12.59 17.00
CA TYR A 231 -13.97 -11.48 16.83
C TYR A 231 -13.39 -11.17 18.21
N PRO A 232 -12.09 -10.87 18.34
CA PRO A 232 -11.57 -10.43 19.62
C PRO A 232 -12.40 -9.23 20.08
N PRO A 233 -13.00 -9.26 21.28
CA PRO A 233 -13.76 -8.13 21.77
C PRO A 233 -12.87 -6.89 21.74
N ARG A 234 -13.46 -5.73 21.39
CA ARG A 234 -12.77 -4.44 21.52
C ARG A 234 -12.12 -4.41 22.91
N PRO A 235 -10.79 -4.23 23.04
CA PRO A 235 -10.18 -4.08 24.35
C PRO A 235 -10.89 -2.91 25.06
N PRO A 236 -11.18 -3.03 26.36
CA PRO A 236 -11.88 -1.97 27.09
C PRO A 236 -11.14 -0.65 26.87
N ALA A 237 -11.89 0.43 26.67
CA ALA A 237 -11.32 1.77 26.56
C ALA A 237 -10.39 1.96 27.77
N LEU A 238 -9.12 2.31 27.51
CA LEU A 238 -8.18 2.64 28.57
C LEU A 238 -8.62 3.98 29.16
N ASP A 239 -9.50 3.91 30.15
CA ASP A 239 -9.71 5.00 31.07
C ASP A 239 -8.36 5.29 31.73
N GLY A 240 -7.87 6.52 31.56
CA GLY A 240 -6.49 6.90 31.81
C GLY A 240 -5.97 6.56 33.20
N ALA A 241 -5.33 5.39 33.32
CA ALA A 241 -4.31 5.03 34.31
C ALA A 241 -3.83 3.60 33.99
N GLY A 242 -2.83 3.46 33.12
CA GLY A 242 -2.24 2.15 32.84
C GLY A 242 -1.48 1.61 34.06
N PRO A 243 -1.69 0.35 34.49
CA PRO A 243 -0.78 -0.29 35.42
C PRO A 243 0.48 -0.74 34.67
N ALA A 244 1.63 -0.59 35.31
CA ALA A 244 2.90 -1.10 34.82
C ALA A 244 2.84 -2.64 34.75
N VAL A 245 2.87 -3.19 33.53
CA VAL A 245 2.97 -4.64 33.32
C VAL A 245 4.45 -5.01 33.13
N GLY A 246 4.91 -5.91 33.99
CA GLY A 246 6.29 -6.37 34.07
C GLY A 246 6.72 -7.21 32.87
N ALA A 247 8.01 -7.10 32.57
CA ALA A 247 8.72 -7.78 31.50
C ALA A 247 8.86 -9.30 31.74
N ALA A 248 8.54 -10.10 30.71
CA ALA A 248 9.30 -11.30 30.34
C ALA A 248 8.84 -11.88 28.98
N ALA A 249 9.79 -12.01 28.05
CA ALA A 249 9.83 -12.90 26.87
C ALA A 249 9.00 -12.56 25.60
N GLY A 250 8.96 -11.29 25.20
CA GLY A 250 8.48 -10.81 23.88
C GLY A 250 9.45 -9.87 23.14
N THR A 251 10.77 -10.03 23.31
CA THR A 251 11.68 -8.87 23.29
C THR A 251 12.43 -8.57 21.98
N GLU A 252 11.84 -8.74 20.80
CA GLU A 252 12.45 -8.13 19.58
C GLU A 252 11.45 -7.78 18.48
N LEU A 253 10.39 -8.59 18.30
CA LEU A 253 9.31 -8.28 17.35
C LEU A 253 8.42 -7.12 17.84
N GLU A 254 8.13 -7.07 19.14
CA GLU A 254 7.26 -6.05 19.75
C GLU A 254 7.96 -4.68 19.81
N ALA A 255 9.25 -4.65 20.15
CA ALA A 255 10.06 -3.43 20.15
C ALA A 255 10.23 -2.82 18.74
N ARG A 256 10.08 -3.60 17.67
CA ARG A 256 10.12 -3.11 16.28
C ARG A 256 8.75 -2.71 15.74
N ALA A 257 7.66 -3.16 16.36
CA ALA A 257 6.32 -2.66 16.08
C ALA A 257 6.12 -1.22 16.59
N GLU A 258 6.84 -0.82 17.65
CA GLU A 258 6.85 0.55 18.19
C GLU A 258 7.44 1.61 17.24
N GLN A 259 8.19 1.20 16.21
CA GLN A 259 8.76 2.13 15.20
C GLN A 259 7.76 2.55 14.12
N PHE A 260 6.61 1.89 14.05
CA PHE A 260 5.53 2.27 13.15
C PHE A 260 4.43 2.89 14.01
N PRO A 261 3.88 4.07 13.66
CA PRO A 261 2.71 4.59 14.33
C PRO A 261 1.51 3.71 13.94
N VAL A 262 1.41 2.53 14.57
CA VAL A 262 0.22 1.69 14.47
C VAL A 262 -0.89 2.53 15.09
N ALA A 263 -1.81 3.00 14.25
CA ALA A 263 -2.87 3.87 14.72
C ALA A 263 -3.82 3.13 15.67
N PHE A 264 -3.76 1.80 15.72
CA PHE A 264 -4.70 0.99 16.48
C PHE A 264 -4.15 -0.32 17.08
N PRO A 265 -4.45 -0.65 18.35
CA PRO A 265 -4.07 -1.94 18.96
C PRO A 265 -4.57 -3.18 18.21
N ASN A 266 -5.73 -3.09 17.53
CA ASN A 266 -6.30 -4.19 16.74
C ASN A 266 -5.63 -4.41 15.38
N GLU A 267 -4.80 -3.46 14.90
CA GLU A 267 -4.02 -3.63 13.69
C GLU A 267 -2.74 -4.44 13.94
N GLN A 268 -2.27 -4.50 15.19
CA GLN A 268 -1.00 -5.16 15.54
C GLN A 268 -0.93 -6.63 15.09
N PRO A 269 -1.97 -7.48 15.27
CA PRO A 269 -1.90 -8.87 14.80
C PRO A 269 -1.75 -8.98 13.28
N ALA A 270 -2.45 -8.12 12.53
CA ALA A 270 -2.42 -8.13 11.07
C ALA A 270 -1.13 -7.53 10.52
N VAL A 271 -0.61 -6.46 11.13
CA VAL A 271 0.73 -5.92 10.85
C VAL A 271 1.79 -6.99 11.12
N ALA A 272 1.74 -7.65 12.29
CA ALA A 272 2.68 -8.71 12.64
C ALA A 272 2.58 -9.91 11.67
N ALA A 273 1.37 -10.27 11.23
CA ALA A 273 1.18 -11.32 10.22
C ALA A 273 1.82 -10.92 8.88
N MET A 274 1.61 -9.69 8.42
CA MET A 274 2.20 -9.18 7.18
C MET A 274 3.73 -9.12 7.25
N VAL A 275 4.27 -8.63 8.36
CA VAL A 275 5.72 -8.58 8.63
C VAL A 275 6.33 -9.98 8.62
N ARG A 276 5.71 -10.96 9.31
CA ARG A 276 6.19 -12.35 9.31
C ARG A 276 6.25 -12.93 7.89
N GLN A 277 5.25 -12.64 7.05
CA GLN A 277 5.24 -13.14 5.67
C GLN A 277 6.41 -12.58 4.84
N VAL A 278 6.70 -11.28 4.91
CA VAL A 278 7.82 -10.71 4.15
C VAL A 278 9.18 -10.99 4.76
N ASP A 279 9.27 -11.12 6.08
CA ASP A 279 10.50 -11.55 6.74
C ASP A 279 10.82 -13.00 6.32
N ALA A 280 9.84 -13.91 6.29
CA ALA A 280 10.02 -15.27 5.78
C ALA A 280 10.44 -15.31 4.30
N LEU A 281 9.83 -14.47 3.45
CA LEU A 281 10.24 -14.33 2.05
C LEU A 281 11.69 -13.86 1.93
N THR A 282 12.09 -12.89 2.74
CA THR A 282 13.46 -12.36 2.76
C THR A 282 14.45 -13.40 3.25
N THR A 283 14.14 -14.12 4.32
CA THR A 283 14.97 -15.22 4.82
C THR A 283 15.17 -16.28 3.74
N ALA A 284 14.12 -16.63 2.99
CA ALA A 284 14.23 -17.56 1.87
C ALA A 284 15.14 -17.03 0.75
N VAL A 285 15.04 -15.73 0.42
CA VAL A 285 15.94 -15.08 -0.56
C VAL A 285 17.38 -15.12 -0.08
N VAL A 286 17.66 -14.68 1.15
CA VAL A 286 19.03 -14.63 1.68
C VAL A 286 19.63 -16.03 1.83
N THR A 287 18.83 -17.02 2.22
CA THR A 287 19.29 -18.40 2.36
C THR A 287 19.64 -19.03 1.01
N GLU A 288 18.84 -18.77 -0.02
CA GLU A 288 19.09 -19.28 -1.38
C GLU A 288 20.27 -18.56 -2.06
N VAL A 289 20.32 -17.23 -1.98
CA VAL A 289 21.30 -16.41 -2.71
C VAL A 289 22.63 -16.34 -1.96
N GLY A 290 22.59 -16.35 -0.63
CA GLY A 290 23.75 -16.14 0.25
C GLY A 290 23.98 -14.67 0.60
N GLU A 291 24.39 -14.39 1.85
CA GLU A 291 24.63 -13.02 2.33
C GLU A 291 25.70 -12.27 1.54
N ASP A 292 26.79 -12.93 1.14
CA ASP A 292 27.88 -12.29 0.42
C ASP A 292 27.47 -11.89 -1.00
N ALA A 293 26.70 -12.74 -1.69
CA ALA A 293 26.13 -12.39 -2.99
C ALA A 293 25.09 -11.26 -2.87
N MET A 294 24.33 -11.21 -1.76
CA MET A 294 23.46 -10.07 -1.47
C MET A 294 24.27 -8.79 -1.24
N ARG A 295 25.37 -8.84 -0.48
CA ARG A 295 26.28 -7.70 -0.29
C ARG A 295 26.83 -7.21 -1.63
N GLU A 296 27.35 -8.13 -2.45
CA GLU A 296 27.88 -7.81 -3.77
C GLU A 296 26.81 -7.19 -4.69
N LEU A 297 25.59 -7.72 -4.68
CA LEU A 297 24.49 -7.19 -5.48
C LEU A 297 24.16 -5.74 -5.13
N PHE A 298 24.23 -5.38 -3.85
CA PHE A 298 23.93 -4.03 -3.34
C PHE A 298 25.16 -3.13 -3.21
N ASP A 299 26.37 -3.64 -3.48
CA ASP A 299 27.60 -2.84 -3.58
C ASP A 299 27.66 -2.11 -4.94
N ARG A 300 26.66 -1.25 -5.17
CA ARG A 300 26.48 -0.48 -6.39
C ARG A 300 26.48 1.02 -6.06
N PRO A 301 27.03 1.88 -6.94
CA PRO A 301 27.24 3.30 -6.63
C PRO A 301 25.96 4.05 -6.22
N LYS A 302 24.81 3.70 -6.79
CA LYS A 302 23.53 4.37 -6.55
C LYS A 302 22.59 3.57 -5.67
N ALA A 303 22.89 2.31 -5.34
CA ALA A 303 21.98 1.49 -4.56
C ALA A 303 22.01 1.89 -3.08
N VAL A 304 20.84 1.97 -2.47
CA VAL A 304 20.77 1.77 -1.02
C VAL A 304 21.13 0.32 -0.68
N GLY A 305 21.71 0.06 0.49
CA GLY A 305 22.13 -1.27 0.96
C GLY A 305 20.96 -2.23 1.23
N GLY A 306 20.12 -2.50 0.23
CA GLY A 306 18.95 -3.35 0.29
C GLY A 306 17.81 -2.90 -0.62
N PHE A 307 16.68 -3.60 -0.52
CA PHE A 307 15.42 -3.24 -1.15
C PHE A 307 14.34 -3.11 -0.08
N ALA A 308 13.29 -2.33 -0.33
CA ALA A 308 12.20 -2.13 0.63
C ALA A 308 10.91 -2.76 0.11
N TYR A 309 10.13 -3.36 1.00
CA TYR A 309 8.76 -3.77 0.66
C TYR A 309 7.80 -2.60 0.84
N PHE A 310 6.88 -2.41 -0.11
CA PHE A 310 5.66 -1.65 0.10
C PHE A 310 4.54 -2.63 0.47
N LEU A 311 4.08 -2.54 1.70
CA LEU A 311 3.08 -3.41 2.30
C LEU A 311 1.74 -2.72 2.29
N HIS A 312 0.77 -3.29 1.56
CA HIS A 312 -0.60 -2.78 1.51
C HIS A 312 -1.62 -3.92 1.63
N GLY A 313 -2.43 -3.88 2.68
CA GLY A 313 -3.53 -4.80 2.88
C GLY A 313 -4.70 -4.16 3.60
N VAL A 314 -5.75 -4.94 3.79
CA VAL A 314 -6.94 -4.53 4.55
C VAL A 314 -7.15 -5.53 5.67
N THR A 315 -7.46 -5.00 6.84
CA THR A 315 -7.88 -5.77 8.01
C THR A 315 -9.17 -5.16 8.57
N GLY A 316 -9.76 -5.80 9.56
CA GLY A 316 -10.96 -5.28 10.18
C GLY A 316 -11.27 -5.99 11.47
N VAL A 317 -11.97 -5.29 12.35
CA VAL A 317 -12.62 -5.88 13.51
C VAL A 317 -14.12 -5.74 13.36
N LEU A 318 -14.85 -6.72 13.88
CA LEU A 318 -16.26 -6.54 14.09
C LEU A 318 -16.48 -5.72 15.36
N THR A 319 -17.33 -4.72 15.26
CA THR A 319 -17.78 -3.89 16.38
C THR A 319 -19.27 -4.09 16.62
N ASP A 320 -19.78 -3.55 17.71
CA ASP A 320 -21.23 -3.37 17.92
C ASP A 320 -21.88 -2.55 16.79
N ARG A 321 -21.07 -1.78 16.06
CA ARG A 321 -21.43 -1.01 14.87
C ARG A 321 -21.23 -1.74 13.53
N GLY A 322 -20.88 -3.02 13.56
CA GLY A 322 -20.63 -3.84 12.39
C GLY A 322 -19.14 -3.88 12.03
N PRO A 323 -18.77 -4.35 10.83
CA PRO A 323 -17.38 -4.37 10.41
C PRO A 323 -16.79 -2.96 10.43
N SER A 324 -15.63 -2.83 11.06
CA SER A 324 -14.79 -1.62 11.05
C SER A 324 -13.49 -1.96 10.34
N PRO A 325 -13.48 -1.95 9.00
CA PRO A 325 -12.29 -2.24 8.23
C PRO A 325 -11.29 -1.08 8.32
N THR A 326 -10.01 -1.38 8.14
CA THR A 326 -8.91 -0.42 8.10
C THR A 326 -7.84 -0.89 7.12
N SER A 327 -7.09 0.05 6.57
CA SER A 327 -5.96 -0.20 5.68
C SER A 327 -4.67 -0.35 6.48
N LEU A 328 -3.84 -1.31 6.10
CA LEU A 328 -2.45 -1.39 6.53
C LEU A 328 -1.57 -0.96 5.38
N LYS A 329 -0.78 0.10 5.55
CA LYS A 329 0.12 0.65 4.52
C LYS A 329 1.43 1.10 5.12
N PHE A 330 2.53 0.49 4.75
CA PHE A 330 3.85 0.96 5.18
C PHE A 330 4.97 0.38 4.31
N PHE A 331 6.11 1.03 4.34
CA PHE A 331 7.36 0.60 3.76
C PHE A 331 8.25 -0.02 4.83
N ARG A 332 8.94 -1.11 4.46
CA ARG A 332 9.84 -1.82 5.37
C ARG A 332 11.10 -2.28 4.64
N PHE A 333 12.26 -1.92 5.19
CA PHE A 333 13.49 -2.65 4.88
C PHE A 333 13.49 -3.97 5.64
N PRO A 334 13.61 -5.12 4.95
CA PRO A 334 13.84 -6.36 5.64
C PRO A 334 15.26 -6.39 6.22
N PRO A 335 15.51 -7.19 7.27
CA PRO A 335 16.82 -7.31 7.87
C PRO A 335 17.75 -8.14 6.96
N LEU A 336 18.36 -7.50 5.96
CA LEU A 336 19.29 -8.16 5.04
C LEU A 336 20.71 -8.34 5.62
N GLY A 337 20.96 -7.87 6.84
CA GLY A 337 22.32 -7.85 7.42
C GLY A 337 23.28 -6.90 6.70
N LEU A 338 22.74 -6.00 5.87
CA LEU A 338 23.49 -4.96 5.15
C LEU A 338 23.50 -3.67 5.98
N PRO A 339 24.58 -2.87 5.92
CA PRO A 339 24.62 -1.58 6.61
C PRO A 339 23.46 -0.70 6.15
N ALA A 340 22.81 -0.04 7.11
CA ALA A 340 21.73 0.88 6.80
C ALA A 340 22.23 1.96 5.81
N PRO A 341 21.54 2.17 4.69
CA PRO A 341 21.94 3.17 3.71
C PRO A 341 21.95 4.58 4.30
N ALA A 342 22.99 5.37 4.03
CA ALA A 342 23.03 6.77 4.41
C ALA A 342 21.87 7.54 3.75
N GLY A 343 20.95 8.07 4.57
CA GLY A 343 19.76 8.82 4.15
C GLY A 343 18.58 7.97 3.63
N GLY A 344 18.73 6.64 3.51
CA GLY A 344 17.62 5.76 3.13
C GLY A 344 16.47 5.69 4.15
N PRO A 345 16.75 5.66 5.48
CA PRO A 345 15.71 5.76 6.50
C PRO A 345 14.84 7.01 6.37
N ASP A 346 15.43 8.17 6.02
CA ASP A 346 14.72 9.45 5.96
C ASP A 346 13.73 9.51 4.79
N VAL A 347 14.12 9.03 3.60
CA VAL A 347 13.22 9.01 2.45
C VAL A 347 12.06 8.04 2.65
N LEU A 348 12.31 6.89 3.29
CA LEU A 348 11.25 5.92 3.58
C LEU A 348 10.34 6.36 4.71
N ALA A 349 10.87 7.05 5.72
CA ALA A 349 10.04 7.71 6.73
C ALA A 349 9.10 8.71 6.05
N CYS A 350 9.61 9.53 5.13
CA CYS A 350 8.76 10.43 4.36
C CYS A 350 7.71 9.69 3.51
N LEU A 351 8.09 8.62 2.79
CA LEU A 351 7.15 7.83 2.01
C LEU A 351 6.08 7.16 2.90
N ASN A 352 6.45 6.71 4.10
CA ASN A 352 5.53 6.19 5.11
C ASN A 352 4.53 7.26 5.56
N ASP A 353 5.01 8.45 5.93
CA ASP A 353 4.16 9.57 6.33
C ASP A 353 3.19 9.95 5.20
N ALA A 354 3.70 10.00 3.96
CA ALA A 354 2.90 10.25 2.77
C ALA A 354 1.81 9.17 2.54
N ALA A 355 2.11 7.90 2.79
CA ALA A 355 1.19 6.77 2.63
C ALA A 355 0.12 6.70 3.73
N HIS A 356 0.46 7.06 4.97
CA HIS A 356 -0.46 7.05 6.11
C HIS A 356 -1.47 8.22 6.07
N HIS A 357 -1.11 9.36 5.49
CA HIS A 357 -1.94 10.57 5.51
C HIS A 357 -2.76 10.79 4.24
N VAL A 358 -3.21 9.71 3.60
CA VAL A 358 -3.92 9.76 2.31
C VAL A 358 -5.38 10.20 2.44
N LEU A 359 -6.06 9.83 3.53
CA LEU A 359 -7.48 10.17 3.76
C LEU A 359 -7.68 11.30 4.79
N ARG A 360 -6.59 11.92 5.28
CA ARG A 360 -6.63 13.02 6.27
C ARG A 360 -6.70 14.43 5.65
N VAL A 361 -6.97 14.54 4.34
CA VAL A 361 -7.05 15.82 3.62
C VAL A 361 -8.34 16.56 3.95
#